data_AF-A0AB37GMI7-F1
#
_entry.id   AF-A0AB37GMI7-F1
#
_cell.length_a   1.000
_cell.length_b   1.000
_cell.length_c   1.000
_cell.angle_alpha   90.00
_cell.angle_beta   90.00
_cell.angle_gamma   90.00
#
_symmetry.space_group_name_H-M   'P 1'
#
loop_
_entity.id
_entity.type
_entity.pdbx_description
1 polymer ?
#
loop_
_entity_poly.entity_id
_entity_poly.type
_entity_poly.pdbx_seq_one_letter_code
_entity_poly.pdbx_strand_id
1 'polypeptide(L)' 'MKENEKIKFIQDEVLTAAEAGEILGVTRQRLSALVTSGKLKPVKKVGTVSLFLRDHVETQKKELEAGRKKYRPYDE' A
#
# COMPACT_ATOMS: atom_id res chain seq x y z
N MET A 1 -16.75 5.13 19.24
CA MET A 1 -17.15 5.19 17.81
C MET A 1 -18.47 4.49 17.59
N LYS A 2 -19.43 5.20 17.01
CA LYS A 2 -20.65 4.66 16.42
C LYS A 2 -20.31 3.78 15.21
N GLU A 3 -21.23 2.90 14.82
CA GLU A 3 -21.04 2.00 13.68
C GLU A 3 -20.68 2.73 12.38
N ASN A 4 -21.38 3.81 12.07
CA ASN A 4 -21.11 4.64 10.89
C ASN A 4 -19.68 5.20 10.87
N GLU A 5 -19.12 5.54 12.03
CA GLU A 5 -17.74 6.03 12.12
C GLU A 5 -16.73 4.92 11.83
N LYS A 6 -17.04 3.68 12.25
CA LYS A 6 -16.20 2.50 11.96
C LYS A 6 -16.21 2.17 10.48
N ILE A 7 -17.38 2.24 9.85
CA ILE A 7 -17.54 1.99 8.41
C ILE A 7 -16.74 3.03 7.62
N LYS A 8 -16.89 4.32 7.94
CA LYS A 8 -16.11 5.39 7.29
C LYS A 8 -14.61 5.19 7.45
N PHE A 9 -14.14 4.92 8.66
CA PHE A 9 -12.73 4.63 8.90
C PHE A 9 -12.22 3.47 8.04
N ILE A 10 -12.97 2.37 7.94
CA ILE A 10 -12.56 1.24 7.11
C ILE A 10 -12.54 1.62 5.62
N GLN A 11 -13.51 2.38 5.15
CA GLN A 11 -13.58 2.82 3.74
C GLN A 11 -12.45 3.79 3.38
N ASP A 12 -12.08 4.69 4.29
CA ASP A 12 -11.12 5.75 4.03
C ASP A 12 -9.68 5.26 4.26
N GLU A 13 -9.45 4.52 5.34
CA GLU A 13 -8.10 4.19 5.85
C GLU A 13 -7.64 2.76 5.56
N VAL A 14 -8.54 1.86 5.17
CA VAL A 14 -8.19 0.46 4.87
C VAL A 14 -8.29 0.21 3.38
N LEU A 15 -7.16 -0.20 2.80
CA LEU A 15 -7.01 -0.44 1.38
C LEU A 15 -6.91 -1.92 1.09
N THR A 16 -7.53 -2.35 0.00
CA THR A 16 -7.28 -3.63 -0.64
C THR A 16 -5.94 -3.64 -1.38
N ALA A 17 -5.49 -4.83 -1.79
CA ALA A 17 -4.30 -4.97 -2.62
C ALA A 17 -4.39 -4.22 -3.96
N ALA A 18 -5.59 -4.09 -4.55
CA ALA A 18 -5.77 -3.36 -5.80
C ALA A 18 -5.51 -1.86 -5.60
N GLU A 19 -6.21 -1.26 -4.62
CA GLU A 19 -6.09 0.16 -4.29
C GLU A 19 -4.66 0.53 -3.84
N ALA A 20 -4.02 -0.32 -3.02
CA ALA A 20 -2.64 -0.12 -2.62
C ALA A 20 -1.67 -0.14 -3.83
N GLY A 21 -1.92 -1.01 -4.80
CA GLY A 21 -1.13 -1.08 -6.04
C GLY A 21 -1.26 0.18 -6.90
N GLU A 22 -2.48 0.72 -7.01
CA GLU A 22 -2.76 1.97 -7.71
C GLU A 22 -2.06 3.17 -7.06
N ILE A 23 -2.18 3.31 -5.74
CA ILE A 23 -1.52 4.41 -5.00
C ILE A 23 0.00 4.37 -5.17
N LEU A 24 0.60 3.19 -5.09
CA LEU A 24 2.04 2.97 -5.26
C LEU A 24 2.50 3.08 -6.72
N GLY A 25 1.57 3.02 -7.69
CA GLY A 25 1.89 2.96 -9.11
C GLY A 25 2.72 1.72 -9.46
N VAL A 26 2.35 0.55 -8.92
CA VAL A 26 3.07 -0.72 -9.14
C VAL A 26 2.16 -1.82 -9.63
N THR A 27 2.73 -2.78 -10.36
CA THR A 27 1.99 -3.98 -10.79
C THR A 27 1.66 -4.88 -9.61
N ARG A 28 0.64 -5.75 -9.75
CA ARG A 28 0.29 -6.75 -8.73
C ARG A 28 1.46 -7.66 -8.35
N GLN A 29 2.28 -8.05 -9.32
CA GLN A 29 3.49 -8.86 -9.07
C GLN A 29 4.48 -8.10 -8.19
N ARG A 30 4.71 -6.81 -8.49
CA ARG A 30 5.60 -5.97 -7.69
C ARG A 30 5.05 -5.74 -6.28
N LEU A 31 3.74 -5.53 -6.14
CA LEU A 31 3.09 -5.44 -4.84
C LEU A 31 3.30 -6.73 -4.03
N SER A 32 3.10 -7.89 -4.65
CA SER A 32 3.36 -9.18 -3.99
C SER A 32 4.82 -9.30 -3.54
N ALA A 33 5.78 -8.84 -4.35
CA ALA A 33 7.18 -8.82 -3.95
C ALA A 33 7.45 -7.89 -2.76
N LEU A 34 6.80 -6.71 -2.71
CA LEU A 34 6.90 -5.80 -1.55
C LEU A 34 6.36 -6.47 -0.28
N VAL A 35 5.25 -7.20 -0.39
CA VAL A 35 4.68 -7.94 0.74
C VAL A 35 5.58 -9.08 1.20
N THR A 36 6.08 -9.91 0.29
CA THR A 36 7.00 -11.01 0.61
C THR A 36 8.31 -10.50 1.19
N SER A 37 8.82 -9.35 0.72
CA SER A 37 10.02 -8.71 1.26
C SER A 37 9.82 -8.03 2.62
N GLY A 38 8.58 -7.96 3.12
CA GLY A 38 8.24 -7.33 4.40
C GLY A 38 8.21 -5.79 4.39
N LYS A 39 8.46 -5.17 3.23
CA LYS A 39 8.40 -3.71 3.04
C LYS A 39 6.97 -3.18 3.16
N LEU A 40 6.02 -3.89 2.57
CA LEU A 40 4.60 -3.59 2.77
C LEU A 40 3.94 -4.70 3.59
N LYS A 41 3.41 -4.36 4.77
CA LYS A 41 2.77 -5.34 5.67
C LYS A 41 1.26 -5.17 5.63
N PRO A 42 0.50 -6.24 5.29
CA PRO A 42 -0.95 -6.22 5.43
C PRO A 42 -1.34 -6.22 6.91
N VAL A 43 -2.34 -5.43 7.26
CA VAL A 43 -2.94 -5.45 8.60
C VAL A 43 -3.86 -6.65 8.81
N LYS A 44 -4.39 -7.20 7.72
CA LYS A 44 -5.18 -8.42 7.74
C LYS A 44 -4.98 -9.18 6.43
N LYS A 45 -4.80 -10.49 6.54
CA LYS A 45 -4.73 -11.39 5.40
C LYS A 45 -5.68 -12.56 5.60
N VAL A 46 -6.59 -12.77 4.67
CA VAL A 46 -7.55 -13.89 4.67
C VAL A 46 -7.54 -14.51 3.28
N GLY A 47 -6.94 -15.69 3.17
CA GLY A 47 -6.72 -16.35 1.88
C GLY A 47 -5.93 -15.44 0.92
N THR A 48 -6.57 -15.08 -0.20
CA THR A 48 -6.01 -14.20 -1.25
C THR A 48 -6.23 -12.71 -0.97
N VAL A 49 -7.09 -12.36 -0.01
CA VAL A 49 -7.39 -10.96 0.33
C VAL A 49 -6.36 -10.44 1.31
N SER A 50 -5.73 -9.33 0.96
CA SER A 50 -4.83 -8.58 1.83
C SER A 50 -5.35 -7.16 1.99
N LEU A 51 -5.46 -6.72 3.24
CA LEU A 51 -5.85 -5.37 3.63
C LEU A 51 -4.64 -4.64 4.19
N PHE A 52 -4.52 -3.36 3.87
CA PHE A 52 -3.41 -2.48 4.23
C PHE A 52 -3.95 -1.21 4.86
N LEU A 53 -3.17 -0.58 5.73
CA LEU A 53 -3.48 0.80 6.16
C LEU A 53 -2.98 1.78 5.12
N ARG A 54 -3.79 2.79 4.81
CA ARG A 54 -3.44 3.88 3.89
C ARG A 54 -2.12 4.54 4.27
N ASP A 55 -1.97 4.95 5.52
CA ASP A 55 -0.73 5.57 6.04
C ASP A 55 0.53 4.75 5.74
N HIS A 56 0.43 3.42 5.86
CA HIS A 56 1.55 2.53 5.60
C HIS A 56 1.89 2.48 4.10
N VAL A 57 0.87 2.42 3.24
CA VAL A 57 1.03 2.46 1.78
C VAL A 57 1.62 3.79 1.35
N GLU A 58 1.16 4.91 1.90
CA GLU A 58 1.67 6.25 1.56
C GLU A 58 3.11 6.47 2.01
N THR A 59 3.47 5.96 3.19
CA THR A 59 4.86 5.97 3.67
C THR A 59 5.75 5.19 2.71
N GLN A 60 5.30 3.99 2.30
CA GLN A 60 6.03 3.17 1.34
C GLN A 60 6.17 3.85 -0.03
N LYS A 61 5.15 4.61 -0.46
CA LYS A 61 5.19 5.38 -1.71
C LYS A 61 6.33 6.41 -1.68
N LYS A 62 6.42 7.19 -0.60
CA LYS A 62 7.47 8.21 -0.43
C LYS A 62 8.87 7.58 -0.47
N GLU A 63 9.06 6.42 0.17
CA GLU A 63 10.33 5.69 0.10
C GLU A 63 10.68 5.22 -1.32
N LEU A 64 9.68 4.73 -2.07
CA LEU A 64 9.89 4.30 -3.45
C LEU A 64 10.24 5.47 -4.36
N GLU A 65 9.58 6.62 -4.20
CA GLU A 65 9.87 7.84 -4.94
C GLU A 65 11.28 8.37 -4.61
N ALA A 66 11.65 8.39 -3.32
CA ALA A 66 13.01 8.75 -2.89
C ALA A 66 14.07 7.80 -3.48
N GLY A 67 13.78 6.50 -3.50
CA GLY A 67 14.63 5.49 -4.15
C GLY A 67 14.76 5.71 -5.66
N ARG A 68 13.65 6.03 -6.36
CA ARG A 68 13.68 6.36 -7.79
C ARG A 68 14.58 7.56 -8.06
N LYS A 69 14.42 8.66 -7.31
CA LYS A 69 15.29 9.85 -7.43
C LYS A 69 16.77 9.52 -7.15
N LYS A 70 17.04 8.67 -6.17
CA LYS A 70 18.41 8.31 -5.80
C LYS A 70 19.12 7.41 -6.82
N TYR A 71 18.40 6.45 -7.40
CA TYR A 71 19.00 5.42 -8.26
C TYR A 71 18.71 5.60 -9.76
N ARG A 72 17.75 6.46 -10.12
CA ARG A 72 17.36 6.79 -11.50
C ARG A 72 17.02 8.28 -11.64
N PRO A 73 17.99 9.18 -11.43
CA PRO A 73 17.75 10.62 -11.53
C PRO A 73 17.48 11.11 -12.96
N TYR A 74 17.64 10.26 -13.98
CA TYR A 74 17.53 10.61 -15.40
C TYR A 74 16.22 10.15 -16.06
N ASP A 75 15.27 9.60 -15.29
CA ASP A 75 13.95 9.13 -15.79
C ASP A 75 12.89 10.28 -15.81
N GLU A 76 13.27 11.54 -15.60
CA GLU A 76 12.41 12.75 -15.68
C GLU A 76 12.41 13.39 -17.07
#